data_AF-A0A2G2X6H0-F1
#
_entry.id   AF-A0A2G2X6H0-F1
#
_cell.length_a   1.000
_cell.length_b   1.000
_cell.length_c   1.000
_cell.angle_alpha   90.00
_cell.angle_beta   90.00
_cell.angle_gamma   90.00
#
_symmetry.space_group_name_H-M   'P 1'
#
loop_
_entity.id
_entity.type
_entity.pdbx_description
1 polymer ?
#
loop_
_entity_poly.entity_id
_entity_poly.type
_entity_poly.pdbx_seq_one_letter_code
_entity_poly.pdbx_strand_id
1 'polypeptide(L)' 'MVRGKVEMKRIENTTSRQVTFNKRKNGLMKKAYELSVLCDAEVAFIIFS' A
#
# COMPACT_ATOMS: atom_id res chain seq x y z
N MET A 1 -9.46 13.18 11.83
CA MET A 1 -8.03 13.57 11.77
C MET A 1 -7.61 13.69 10.31
N VAL A 2 -6.98 14.80 9.94
CA VAL A 2 -6.44 15.02 8.58
C VAL A 2 -5.20 14.16 8.37
N ARG A 3 -4.95 13.70 7.13
CA ARG A 3 -3.77 12.91 6.79
C ARG A 3 -2.51 13.76 6.95
N GLY A 4 -1.68 13.46 7.95
CA GLY A 4 -0.37 14.09 8.12
C GLY A 4 0.61 13.69 7.01
N LYS A 5 1.45 14.65 6.59
CA LYS A 5 2.59 14.37 5.71
C LYS A 5 3.60 13.51 6.48
N VAL A 6 4.08 12.44 5.85
CA VAL A 6 5.11 11.54 6.38
C VAL A 6 6.32 11.58 5.46
N GLU A 7 7.52 11.58 6.06
CA GLU A 7 8.76 11.46 5.30
C GLU A 7 8.86 10.08 4.64
N MET A 8 9.43 10.02 3.44
CA MET A 8 9.66 8.76 2.72
C MET A 8 10.96 8.13 3.20
N LYS A 9 10.92 7.59 4.42
CA LYS A 9 11.98 6.81 5.05
C LYS A 9 11.38 5.61 5.78
N ARG A 10 12.23 4.68 6.24
CA ARG A 10 11.78 3.55 7.06
C ARG A 10 11.10 4.05 8.33
N ILE A 11 9.93 3.48 8.65
CA ILE A 11 9.21 3.80 9.88
C ILE A 11 9.82 2.97 11.00
N GLU A 12 10.48 3.61 11.96
CA GLU A 12 11.16 2.89 13.05
C GLU A 12 10.19 2.31 14.08
N ASN A 13 9.13 3.05 14.42
CA ASN A 13 8.09 2.58 15.33
C ASN A 13 7.35 1.37 14.72
N THR A 14 7.46 0.21 15.38
CA THR A 14 6.96 -1.08 14.90
C THR A 14 5.46 -1.09 14.69
N THR A 15 4.69 -0.62 15.67
CA THR A 15 3.21 -0.55 15.60
C THR A 15 2.76 0.36 14.45
N SER A 16 3.36 1.54 14.32
CA SER A 16 3.05 2.50 13.25
C SER A 16 3.43 1.94 11.88
N ARG A 17 4.56 1.22 11.79
CA ARG A 17 4.98 0.54 10.57
C ARG A 17 3.99 -0.54 10.17
N GLN A 18 3.53 -1.37 11.10
CA GLN A 18 2.56 -2.44 10.83
C GLN A 18 1.19 -1.88 10.39
N VAL A 19 0.68 -0.87 11.08
CA VAL A 19 -0.58 -0.21 10.70
C VAL A 19 -0.44 0.46 9.33
N THR A 20 0.68 1.14 9.07
CA THR A 20 0.93 1.79 7.77
C THR A 20 1.09 0.78 6.65
N PHE A 21 1.80 -0.33 6.89
CA PHE A 21 1.94 -1.44 5.96
C PHE A 21 0.58 -1.98 5.55
N ASN A 22 -0.29 -2.31 6.52
CA ASN A 22 -1.63 -2.82 6.25
C ASN A 22 -2.47 -1.83 5.43
N LYS A 23 -2.46 -0.54 5.79
CA LYS A 23 -3.20 0.50 5.04
C LYS A 23 -2.66 0.66 3.61
N ARG A 24 -1.34 0.72 3.42
CA ARG A 24 -0.72 0.89 2.09
C ARG A 24 -0.86 -0.35 1.23
N LYS A 25 -0.70 -1.55 1.79
CA LYS A 25 -0.94 -2.82 1.11
C LYS A 25 -2.34 -2.86 0.51
N ASN A 26 -3.35 -2.53 1.30
CA ASN A 26 -4.74 -2.53 0.83
C ASN A 26 -4.98 -1.49 -0.27
N GLY A 27 -4.39 -0.30 -0.14
CA GLY A 27 -4.44 0.73 -1.19
C GLY A 27 -3.78 0.29 -2.49
N LEU A 28 -2.60 -0.33 -2.42
CA LEU A 28 -1.88 -0.86 -3.58
C LEU A 28 -2.63 -2.02 -4.25
N MET A 29 -3.18 -2.94 -3.46
CA MET A 29 -3.97 -4.05 -3.98
C MET A 29 -5.21 -3.55 -4.73
N LYS A 30 -5.89 -2.52 -4.20
CA LYS A 30 -7.00 -1.85 -4.90
C LYS A 30 -6.55 -1.26 -6.23
N LYS A 31 -5.37 -0.64 -6.28
CA LYS A 31 -4.82 -0.06 -7.51
C LYS A 31 -4.43 -1.11 -8.56
N ALA A 32 -3.84 -2.23 -8.13
CA ALA A 32 -3.54 -3.34 -9.02
C ALA A 32 -4.82 -3.91 -9.64
N TYR A 33 -5.87 -4.08 -8.84
CA TYR A 33 -7.19 -4.52 -9.33
C TYR A 33 -7.81 -3.51 -10.30
N GLU A 34 -7.84 -2.22 -9.94
CA GLU A 34 -8.33 -1.15 -10.83
C GLU A 34 -7.60 -1.17 -12.18
N LEU A 35 -6.27 -1.31 -12.17
CA LEU A 35 -5.46 -1.38 -13.39
C LEU A 35 -5.82 -2.59 -14.25
N SER A 36 -5.95 -3.76 -13.63
CA SER A 36 -6.31 -5.00 -14.33
C SER A 36 -7.67 -4.88 -15.04
N VAL A 37 -8.68 -4.34 -14.35
CA VAL A 37 -10.04 -4.18 -14.92
C VAL A 37 -10.10 -3.08 -15.97
N LEU A 38 -9.48 -1.92 -15.72
CA LEU A 38 -9.60 -0.76 -16.62
C LEU A 38 -8.80 -0.91 -17.91
N CYS A 39 -7.71 -1.68 -17.88
CA CYS A 39 -6.80 -1.83 -19.01
C CYS A 39 -6.76 -3.26 -19.56
N ASP A 40 -7.63 -4.16 -19.07
CA ASP A 40 -7.67 -5.58 -19.45
C ASP A 40 -6.28 -6.24 -19.40
N ALA A 41 -5.58 -6.02 -18.28
CA ALA A 41 -4.20 -6.43 -18.10
C ALA A 41 -4.09 -7.51 -17.02
N GLU A 42 -3.27 -8.54 -17.27
CA GLU A 42 -2.85 -9.49 -16.26
C GLU A 42 -1.83 -8.83 -15.32
N VAL A 43 -2.18 -8.70 -14.04
CA VAL A 43 -1.34 -8.02 -13.04
C VAL A 43 -1.05 -8.97 -11.88
N ALA A 44 0.23 -9.21 -11.60
CA ALA A 44 0.69 -9.93 -10.41
C ALA A 44 1.24 -8.96 -9.36
N PHE A 45 0.93 -9.20 -8.09
CA PHE A 45 1.40 -8.39 -6.97
C PHE A 45 1.89 -9.28 -5.83
N ILE A 46 3.14 -9.11 -5.42
CA ILE A 46 3.81 -9.93 -4.40
C ILE A 46 4.43 -9.02 -3.35
N ILE A 47 4.13 -9.28 -2.06
CA ILE A 47 4.73 -8.57 -0.92
C ILE A 47 5.16 -9.59 0.13
N PHE A 48 6.33 -9.35 0.72
CA PHE A 48 6.83 -10.05 1.91
C PHE A 48 6.74 -9.14 3.15
N SER A 49 6.53 -9.73 4.33
CA SER A 49 6.42 -9.01 5.61
C SER A 49 7.47 -9.46 6.59
#